data_AF-A0A537JUX7-F1
#
_entry.id   AF-A0A537JUX7-F1
#
_cell.length_a   1.000
_cell.length_b   1.000
_cell.length_c   1.000
_cell.angle_alpha   90.00
_cell.angle_beta   90.00
_cell.angle_gamma   90.00
#
_symmetry.space_group_name_H-M   'P 1'
#
loop_
_entity.id
_entity.type
_entity.pdbx_description
1 polymer ?
#
loop_
_entity_poly.entity_id
_entity_poly.type
_entity_poly.pdbx_seq_one_letter_code
_entity_poly.pdbx_strand_id
1 'polypeptide(L)'
;MEDAGLFFRIVFQNTAEMQGALLRWDYTYLSEPFDPTNTGGVELPAGSSYTYFSNRLGYKSNPRNDFFFALNTSFGEYFNGHFGQYNTIWSYRMNTFGIISIDASYTRINLPAPYSKADIWLIGPKAELSFSKSVFFNAFLQYNNQANNFNINARFQWRF
;
A
#
# COMPACT_ATOMS: atom_id res chain seq x y z
N MET A 1 -2.65 7.85 23.35
CA MET A 1 -2.34 8.58 22.10
C MET A 1 -3.66 9.09 21.58
N GLU A 2 -3.94 10.38 21.74
CA GLU A 2 -5.06 11.02 21.06
C GLU A 2 -4.56 11.46 19.68
N ASP A 3 -5.01 10.77 18.63
CA ASP A 3 -4.78 11.18 17.25
C ASP A 3 -5.66 12.41 16.96
N ALA A 4 -5.07 13.60 17.01
CA ALA A 4 -5.75 14.82 16.58
C ALA A 4 -5.74 14.89 15.05
N GLY A 5 -6.91 15.07 14.42
CA GLY A 5 -7.05 15.20 12.97
C GLY A 5 -8.49 15.46 12.53
N LEU A 6 -8.65 15.89 11.28
CA LEU A 6 -9.95 16.06 10.63
C LEU A 6 -10.29 14.81 9.84
N PHE A 7 -11.34 14.10 10.25
CA PHE A 7 -11.78 12.86 9.62
C PHE A 7 -13.04 13.10 8.80
N PHE A 8 -13.09 12.52 7.60
CA PHE A 8 -14.31 12.53 6.79
C PHE A 8 -14.54 11.18 6.14
N ARG A 9 -15.81 10.91 5.86
CA ARG A 9 -16.28 9.76 5.08
C ARG A 9 -17.48 10.19 4.25
N ILE A 10 -17.39 9.95 2.94
CA ILE A 10 -18.41 10.28 1.95
C ILE A 10 -18.78 8.97 1.26
N VAL A 11 -20.07 8.62 1.27
CA VAL A 11 -20.61 7.50 0.52
C VAL A 11 -21.42 8.06 -0.65
N PHE A 12 -21.05 7.68 -1.86
CA PHE A 12 -21.70 8.14 -3.09
C PHE A 12 -22.94 7.28 -3.40
N GLN A 13 -23.82 7.79 -4.26
CA GLN A 13 -25.03 7.06 -4.70
C GLN A 13 -24.71 5.72 -5.38
N ASN A 14 -23.59 5.64 -6.09
CA ASN A 14 -23.12 4.40 -6.72
C ASN A 14 -22.41 3.46 -5.73
N THR A 15 -22.48 3.73 -4.41
CA THR A 15 -21.82 2.99 -3.32
C THR A 15 -20.30 2.99 -3.34
N ALA A 16 -19.67 3.83 -4.18
CA ALA A 16 -18.28 4.20 -3.96
C ALA A 16 -18.15 4.95 -2.63
N GLU A 17 -16.95 4.97 -2.07
CA GLU A 17 -16.66 5.65 -0.82
C GLU A 17 -15.34 6.40 -0.92
N MET A 18 -15.34 7.63 -0.43
CA MET A 18 -14.14 8.40 -0.20
C MET A 18 -14.02 8.65 1.31
N GLN A 19 -12.82 8.50 1.84
CA GLN A 19 -12.53 8.79 3.22
C GLN A 19 -11.21 9.51 3.31
N GLY A 20 -11.00 10.21 4.41
CA GLY A 20 -9.71 10.79 4.67
C GLY A 20 -9.55 11.22 6.11
N ALA A 21 -8.28 11.39 6.45
CA ALA A 21 -7.84 11.94 7.70
C ALA A 21 -6.80 13.00 7.36
N LEU A 22 -7.17 14.26 7.54
CA LEU A 22 -6.36 15.42 7.23
C LEU A 22 -5.79 16.00 8.51
N LEU A 23 -4.67 16.69 8.40
CA LEU A 23 -4.02 17.37 9.53
C LEU A 23 -3.81 16.43 10.72
N ARG A 24 -3.48 15.16 10.46
CA ARG A 24 -3.17 14.21 11.52
C ARG A 24 -1.84 14.58 12.13
N TRP A 25 -1.75 14.59 13.46
CA TRP A 25 -0.49 14.72 14.17
C TRP A 25 -0.13 13.40 14.83
N ASP A 26 1.06 12.91 14.52
CA ASP A 26 1.59 11.67 15.07
C ASP A 26 2.81 12.02 15.96
N TYR A 27 2.93 11.37 17.12
CA TYR A 27 4.08 11.48 18.00
C TYR A 27 4.79 10.13 18.12
N THR A 28 6.09 10.12 17.89
CA THR A 28 6.94 8.92 18.01
C THR A 28 8.15 9.22 18.88
N TYR A 29 8.38 8.37 19.87
CA TYR A 29 9.60 8.35 20.67
C TYR A 29 10.43 7.13 20.28
N LEU A 30 11.71 7.33 19.95
CA LEU A 30 12.63 6.27 19.60
C LEU A 30 13.36 5.77 20.85
N SER A 31 13.02 4.56 21.30
CA SER A 31 13.74 3.90 22.40
C SER A 31 15.10 3.33 21.97
N GLU A 32 15.25 3.02 20.68
CA GLU A 32 16.42 2.43 20.04
C GLU A 32 16.74 3.21 18.76
N PRO A 33 17.98 3.12 18.24
CA PRO A 33 18.30 3.67 16.92
C PRO A 33 17.39 3.09 15.84
N PHE A 34 17.03 3.91 14.84
CA PHE A 34 16.07 3.51 13.81
C PHE A 34 16.39 4.12 12.45
N ASP A 35 16.49 3.30 11.40
CA ASP A 35 16.51 3.74 10.00
C ASP A 35 15.07 3.83 9.47
N PRO A 36 14.51 5.05 9.26
CA PRO A 36 13.14 5.19 8.80
C PRO A 36 12.92 4.68 7.37
N THR A 37 13.97 4.51 6.59
CA THR A 37 13.87 3.95 5.24
C THR A 37 13.94 2.42 5.23
N ASN A 38 14.46 1.81 6.31
CA ASN A 38 14.75 0.38 6.41
C ASN A 38 15.53 -0.13 5.17
N THR A 39 16.52 0.64 4.75
CA THR A 39 17.42 0.32 3.61
C THR A 39 18.88 0.13 4.05
N GLY A 40 19.14 0.17 5.36
CA GLY A 40 20.49 0.09 5.93
C GLY A 40 21.21 1.44 5.93
N GLY A 41 20.43 2.54 5.98
CA GLY A 41 20.93 3.91 6.05
C GLY A 41 21.45 4.32 7.42
N VAL A 42 21.88 5.59 7.52
CA VAL A 42 22.19 6.20 8.82
C VAL A 42 20.93 6.20 9.68
N GLU A 43 21.04 5.73 10.91
CA GLU A 43 19.93 5.63 11.86
C GLU A 43 19.73 6.95 12.62
N LEU A 44 18.47 7.27 12.88
CA LEU A 44 18.12 8.30 13.85
C LEU A 44 18.51 7.80 15.26
N PRO A 45 19.05 8.68 16.12
CA PRO A 45 19.53 8.28 17.44
C PRO A 45 18.39 7.89 18.38
N ALA A 46 18.64 6.92 19.25
CA ALA A 46 17.77 6.62 20.38
C ALA A 46 17.59 7.82 21.32
N GLY A 47 16.50 7.85 22.07
CA GLY A 47 16.14 8.93 22.97
C GLY A 47 15.59 10.19 22.29
N SER A 48 15.42 10.16 20.98
CA SER A 48 14.84 11.25 20.20
C SER A 48 13.31 11.12 20.11
N SER A 49 12.64 12.26 19.99
CA SER A 49 11.19 12.34 19.78
C SER A 49 10.88 13.15 18.53
N TYR A 50 9.81 12.76 17.86
CA TYR A 50 9.35 13.39 16.63
C TYR A 50 7.85 13.57 16.70
N THR A 51 7.42 14.79 16.39
CA THR A 51 6.03 15.13 16.14
C THR A 51 5.95 15.54 14.69
N TYR A 52 5.08 14.89 13.92
CA TYR A 52 4.97 15.13 12.49
C TYR A 52 3.53 15.11 12.04
N PHE A 53 3.22 15.93 11.05
CA PHE A 53 1.88 15.94 10.46
C PHE A 53 1.78 15.02 9.24
N SER A 54 0.64 14.35 9.09
CA SER A 54 0.34 13.50 7.94
C SER A 54 -1.09 13.70 7.45
N ASN A 55 -1.30 13.38 6.17
CA ASN A 55 -2.61 13.32 5.55
C ASN A 55 -2.79 11.95 4.93
N ARG A 56 -4.01 11.42 5.01
CA ARG A 56 -4.41 10.15 4.40
C ARG A 56 -5.70 10.35 3.63
N LEU A 57 -5.72 9.90 2.38
CA LEU A 57 -6.88 9.94 1.49
C LEU A 57 -7.13 8.53 0.97
N GLY A 58 -8.37 8.10 1.01
CA GLY A 58 -8.80 6.80 0.50
C GLY A 58 -9.98 6.98 -0.44
N TYR A 59 -9.98 6.24 -1.54
CA TYR A 59 -11.11 6.08 -2.44
C TYR A 59 -11.26 4.61 -2.77
N LYS A 60 -12.49 4.09 -2.68
CA LYS A 60 -12.83 2.75 -3.16
C LYS A 60 -14.06 2.84 -4.06
N SER A 61 -13.97 2.23 -5.24
CA SER A 61 -15.13 2.07 -6.12
C SER A 61 -16.10 1.03 -5.55
N ASN A 62 -17.25 0.86 -6.19
CA ASN A 62 -18.24 -0.15 -5.78
C ASN A 62 -17.66 -1.58 -5.91
N PRO A 63 -17.48 -2.33 -4.80
CA PRO A 63 -16.90 -3.69 -4.84
C PRO A 63 -17.75 -4.73 -5.54
N ARG A 64 -19.03 -4.40 -5.83
CA ARG A 64 -19.96 -5.28 -6.54
C ARG A 64 -19.76 -5.26 -8.05
N ASN A 65 -19.15 -4.22 -8.59
CA ASN A 65 -18.88 -4.12 -10.03
C ASN A 65 -17.82 -5.14 -10.45
N ASP A 66 -17.87 -5.56 -11.72
CA ASP A 66 -16.86 -6.47 -12.27
C ASP A 66 -15.47 -5.84 -12.24
N PHE A 67 -15.40 -4.54 -12.49
CA PHE A 67 -14.19 -3.75 -12.28
C PHE A 67 -14.26 -3.01 -10.94
N PHE A 68 -13.36 -3.39 -10.05
CA PHE A 68 -13.14 -2.75 -8.76
C PHE A 68 -11.76 -2.09 -8.74
N PHE A 69 -11.67 -0.91 -8.14
CA PHE A 69 -10.40 -0.30 -7.82
C PHE A 69 -10.47 0.43 -6.48
N ALA A 70 -9.34 0.43 -5.79
CA ALA A 70 -9.13 1.20 -4.58
C ALA A 70 -7.81 1.96 -4.69
N LEU A 71 -7.78 3.11 -4.05
CA LEU A 71 -6.64 4.00 -3.97
C LEU A 71 -6.54 4.51 -2.54
N ASN A 72 -5.37 4.35 -1.91
CA ASN A 72 -5.02 5.03 -0.68
C ASN A 72 -3.74 5.81 -0.90
N THR A 73 -3.75 7.09 -0.55
CA THR A 73 -2.59 7.97 -0.63
C THR A 73 -2.32 8.55 0.76
N SER A 74 -1.08 8.46 1.21
CA SER A 74 -0.63 9.09 2.46
C SER A 74 0.56 10.00 2.18
N PHE A 75 0.61 11.19 2.75
CA PHE A 75 1.72 12.11 2.55
C PHE A 75 1.84 13.12 3.69
N GLY A 76 3.04 13.64 3.88
CA GLY A 76 3.34 14.64 4.89
C GLY A 76 4.75 14.49 5.42
N GLU A 77 4.91 14.82 6.69
CA GLU A 77 6.15 14.66 7.43
C GLU A 77 6.34 13.23 7.93
N TYR A 78 7.59 12.84 8.06
CA TYR A 78 8.00 11.54 8.55
C TYR A 78 9.34 11.70 9.27
N PHE A 79 9.31 11.61 10.61
CA PHE A 79 10.46 11.93 11.45
C PHE A 79 11.00 13.35 11.16
N ASN A 80 12.28 13.47 10.79
CA ASN A 80 12.93 14.72 10.40
C ASN A 80 12.85 15.02 8.89
N GLY A 81 12.03 14.30 8.13
CA GLY A 81 11.86 14.49 6.70
C GLY A 81 10.42 14.35 6.26
N HIS A 82 10.22 13.90 5.02
CA HIS A 82 8.90 13.80 4.41
C HIS A 82 8.70 12.46 3.72
N PHE A 83 7.43 12.06 3.59
CA PHE A 83 7.06 10.86 2.87
C PHE A 83 5.86 11.10 1.94
N GLY A 84 5.78 10.27 0.91
CA GLY A 84 4.60 10.11 0.09
C GLY A 84 4.41 8.63 -0.22
N GLN A 85 3.21 8.13 -0.04
CA GLN A 85 2.84 6.75 -0.27
C GLN A 85 1.56 6.70 -1.09
N TYR A 86 1.55 5.83 -2.11
CA TYR A 86 0.44 5.58 -3.01
C TYR A 86 0.23 4.07 -3.09
N ASN A 87 -0.93 3.60 -2.62
CA ASN A 87 -1.35 2.20 -2.68
C ASN A 87 -2.57 2.10 -3.57
N THR A 88 -2.56 1.17 -4.51
CA THR A 88 -3.71 0.93 -5.39
C THR A 88 -3.95 -0.55 -5.58
N ILE A 89 -5.23 -0.91 -5.60
CA ILE A 89 -5.69 -2.24 -5.96
C ILE A 89 -6.57 -2.07 -7.18
N TRP A 90 -6.30 -2.84 -8.22
CA TRP A 90 -7.14 -2.98 -9.40
C TRP A 90 -7.58 -4.44 -9.48
N SER A 91 -8.86 -4.69 -9.68
CA SER A 91 -9.40 -6.04 -9.77
C SER A 91 -10.48 -6.10 -10.85
N TYR A 92 -10.39 -7.10 -11.71
CA TYR A 92 -11.37 -7.38 -12.74
C TYR A 92 -11.89 -8.80 -12.60
N ARG A 93 -13.21 -8.93 -12.38
CA ARG A 93 -13.94 -10.18 -12.29
C ARG A 93 -14.51 -10.51 -13.66
N MET A 94 -13.99 -11.57 -14.27
CA MET A 94 -14.47 -12.13 -15.54
C MET A 94 -15.56 -13.18 -15.29
N ASN A 95 -16.59 -12.84 -14.52
CA ASN A 95 -17.71 -13.72 -14.14
C ASN A 95 -17.28 -15.18 -13.88
N THR A 96 -17.61 -16.10 -14.79
CA THR A 96 -17.34 -17.54 -14.69
C THR A 96 -15.90 -17.95 -15.04
N PHE A 97 -15.11 -17.05 -15.63
CA PHE A 97 -13.74 -17.32 -16.11
C PHE A 97 -12.67 -17.00 -15.07
N GLY A 98 -12.94 -16.16 -14.07
CA GLY A 98 -11.98 -15.89 -13.01
C GLY A 98 -11.84 -14.43 -12.59
N ILE A 99 -10.75 -14.13 -11.89
CA ILE A 99 -10.40 -12.80 -11.40
C ILE A 99 -8.93 -12.52 -11.74
N ILE A 100 -8.65 -11.32 -12.24
CA ILE A 100 -7.29 -10.80 -12.35
C ILE A 100 -7.21 -9.55 -11.47
N SER A 101 -6.13 -9.42 -10.71
CA SER A 101 -5.91 -8.24 -9.88
C SER A 101 -4.45 -7.82 -9.86
N ILE A 102 -4.22 -6.57 -9.50
CA ILE A 102 -2.91 -5.99 -9.25
C ILE A 102 -3.03 -5.21 -7.95
N ASP A 103 -2.19 -5.53 -6.98
CA ASP A 103 -1.92 -4.71 -5.80
C ASP A 103 -0.57 -4.02 -5.99
N ALA A 104 -0.53 -2.69 -5.93
CA ALA A 104 0.69 -1.93 -6.11
C ALA A 104 0.83 -0.86 -5.02
N SER A 105 2.03 -0.73 -4.48
CA SER A 105 2.43 0.32 -3.54
C SER A 105 3.70 0.99 -4.03
N TYR A 106 3.68 2.32 -4.01
CA TYR A 106 4.87 3.15 -4.17
C TYR A 106 5.03 4.01 -2.93
N THR A 107 6.20 3.98 -2.30
CA THR A 107 6.52 4.81 -1.13
C THR A 107 7.83 5.53 -1.38
N ARG A 108 7.82 6.86 -1.29
CA ARG A 108 9.00 7.71 -1.34
C ARG A 108 9.24 8.33 0.02
N ILE A 109 10.45 8.18 0.55
CA ILE A 109 10.90 8.77 1.80
C ILE A 109 12.09 9.67 1.49
N ASN A 110 12.02 10.94 1.90
CA ASN A 110 13.08 11.91 1.73
C ASN A 110 13.49 12.48 3.08
N LEU A 111 14.61 12.00 3.63
CA LEU A 111 15.22 12.57 4.83
C LEU A 111 16.35 13.55 4.45
N PRO A 112 16.66 14.54 5.31
CA PRO A 112 17.81 15.43 5.10
C PRO A 112 19.12 14.68 5.31
N ALA A 113 20.21 15.19 4.71
CA ALA A 113 21.55 14.65 4.97
C ALA A 113 21.88 14.74 6.48
N PRO A 114 22.55 13.74 7.08
CA PRO A 114 23.18 12.56 6.45
C PRO A 114 22.28 11.33 6.26
N TYR A 115 20.97 11.43 6.49
CA TYR A 115 20.04 10.30 6.47
C TYR A 115 19.61 9.91 5.05
N SER A 116 19.15 8.66 4.90
CA SER A 116 18.83 8.06 3.61
C SER A 116 17.55 8.57 2.96
N LYS A 117 17.50 8.47 1.63
CA LYS A 117 16.28 8.60 0.82
C LYS A 117 15.97 7.24 0.21
N ALA A 118 14.68 6.91 0.07
CA ALA A 118 14.27 5.63 -0.50
C ALA A 118 13.04 5.78 -1.40
N ASP A 119 13.06 5.02 -2.50
CA ASP A 119 11.96 4.83 -3.43
C ASP A 119 11.60 3.34 -3.43
N ILE A 120 10.48 3.00 -2.81
CA ILE A 120 10.06 1.62 -2.54
C ILE A 120 8.86 1.28 -3.42
N TRP A 121 8.98 0.21 -4.19
CA TRP A 121 7.94 -0.36 -5.03
C TRP A 121 7.61 -1.77 -4.55
N LEU A 122 6.33 -2.02 -4.32
CA LEU A 122 5.77 -3.35 -4.12
C LEU A 122 4.69 -3.56 -5.18
N ILE A 123 4.84 -4.55 -6.06
CA ILE A 123 3.89 -4.81 -7.14
C ILE A 123 3.53 -6.29 -7.13
N GLY A 124 2.24 -6.59 -7.02
CA GLY A 124 1.69 -7.93 -6.81
C GLY A 124 0.55 -8.28 -7.76
N PRO A 125 0.81 -8.60 -9.04
CA PRO A 125 -0.21 -9.12 -9.94
C PRO A 125 -0.63 -10.54 -9.54
N LYS A 126 -1.92 -10.83 -9.71
CA LYS A 126 -2.56 -12.11 -9.43
C LYS A 126 -3.56 -12.46 -10.52
N ALA A 127 -3.62 -13.73 -10.88
CA ALA A 127 -4.62 -14.28 -11.78
C ALA A 127 -5.17 -15.58 -11.19
N GLU A 128 -6.49 -15.68 -11.09
CA GLU A 128 -7.22 -16.89 -10.71
C GLU A 128 -8.21 -17.21 -11.82
N LEU A 129 -7.89 -18.18 -12.67
CA LEU A 129 -8.60 -18.46 -13.91
C LEU A 129 -9.21 -19.86 -13.91
N SER A 130 -10.40 -19.96 -14.48
CA SER A 130 -11.16 -21.17 -14.73
C SER A 130 -11.46 -21.25 -16.22
N PHE A 131 -10.68 -22.04 -16.96
CA PHE A 131 -10.87 -22.23 -18.41
C PHE A 131 -12.06 -23.14 -18.71
N SER A 132 -12.32 -24.13 -17.83
CA SER A 132 -13.47 -25.03 -17.89
C SER A 132 -13.82 -25.53 -16.49
N LYS A 133 -14.88 -26.35 -16.34
CA LYS A 133 -15.23 -26.99 -15.05
C LYS A 133 -14.12 -27.87 -14.47
N SER A 134 -13.15 -28.24 -15.31
CA SER A 134 -12.09 -29.17 -15.01
C SER A 134 -10.70 -28.55 -15.05
N VAL A 135 -10.52 -27.37 -15.66
CA VAL A 135 -9.19 -26.79 -15.94
C VAL A 135 -9.07 -25.42 -15.30
N PHE A 136 -8.13 -25.29 -14.36
CA PHE A 136 -7.92 -24.10 -13.53
C PHE A 136 -6.45 -23.68 -13.53
N PHE A 137 -6.21 -22.38 -13.43
CA PHE A 137 -4.87 -21.81 -13.34
C PHE A 137 -4.84 -20.64 -12.36
N ASN A 138 -3.98 -20.72 -11.36
CA ASN A 138 -3.75 -19.67 -10.38
C ASN A 138 -2.28 -19.23 -10.46
N ALA A 139 -2.04 -17.94 -10.60
CA ALA A 139 -0.70 -17.36 -10.60
C ALA A 139 -0.66 -16.11 -9.72
N PHE A 140 0.45 -15.95 -9.02
CA PHE A 140 0.77 -14.81 -8.19
C PHE A 140 2.25 -14.48 -8.39
N LEU A 141 2.54 -13.21 -8.63
CA LEU A 141 3.89 -12.68 -8.68
C LEU A 141 3.93 -11.48 -7.75
N GLN A 142 5.04 -11.31 -7.04
CA GLN A 142 5.28 -10.15 -6.20
C GLN A 142 6.72 -9.68 -6.36
N TYR A 143 6.89 -8.40 -6.65
CA TYR A 143 8.17 -7.72 -6.68
C TYR A 143 8.24 -6.73 -5.52
N ASN A 144 9.34 -6.72 -4.76
CA ASN A 144 9.63 -5.68 -3.77
C ASN A 144 11.12 -5.29 -3.81
N ASN A 145 11.39 -4.04 -4.15
CA ASN A 145 12.75 -3.54 -4.30
C ASN A 145 13.44 -3.20 -2.98
N GLN A 146 12.71 -2.91 -1.90
CA GLN A 146 13.29 -2.65 -0.57
C GLN A 146 13.94 -3.92 -0.01
N ALA A 147 13.27 -5.06 -0.17
CA ALA A 147 13.81 -6.37 0.19
C ALA A 147 14.66 -7.00 -0.92
N ASN A 148 14.80 -6.32 -2.07
CA ASN A 148 15.41 -6.84 -3.29
C ASN A 148 14.95 -8.27 -3.62
N ASN A 149 13.63 -8.51 -3.60
CA ASN A 149 13.06 -9.83 -3.75
C ASN A 149 11.99 -9.89 -4.84
N PHE A 150 11.85 -11.09 -5.37
CA PHE A 150 10.88 -11.42 -6.39
C PHE A 150 10.33 -12.83 -6.10
N ASN A 151 9.03 -12.89 -5.84
CA ASN A 151 8.32 -14.11 -5.45
C ASN A 151 7.35 -14.50 -6.57
N ILE A 152 7.34 -15.78 -6.95
CA ILE A 152 6.35 -16.32 -7.89
C ILE A 152 5.73 -17.59 -7.30
N ASN A 153 4.42 -17.70 -7.43
CA ASN A 153 3.67 -18.93 -7.23
C ASN A 153 2.73 -19.16 -8.41
N ALA A 154 2.79 -20.33 -9.04
CA ALA A 154 1.86 -20.72 -10.10
C ALA A 154 1.37 -22.15 -9.88
N ARG A 155 0.09 -22.38 -10.15
CA ARG A 155 -0.57 -23.68 -10.01
C ARG A 155 -1.54 -23.90 -11.17
N PHE A 156 -1.31 -24.96 -11.91
CA PHE A 156 -2.26 -25.51 -12.88
C PHE A 156 -2.94 -26.74 -12.29
N GLN A 157 -4.26 -26.86 -12.48
CA GLN A 157 -5.04 -27.99 -11.97
C GLN A 157 -6.01 -28.51 -13.02
N TRP A 158 -6.01 -29.83 -13.22
CA TRP A 158 -6.95 -30.54 -14.07
C TRP A 158 -7.71 -31.63 -13.28
N ARG A 159 -9.04 -31.67 -13.40
CA ARG A 159 -9.92 -32.67 -12.79
C ARG A 159 -10.66 -33.47 -13.86
N PHE A 160 -10.57 -34.79 -13.81
CA PHE A 160 -11.27 -35.72 -14.71
C PHE A 160 -12.55 -36.25 -14.06
#